data_AF-A0A1Q3CE56-F1
#
_entry.id   AF-A0A1Q3CE56-F1
#
_cell.length_a   1.000
_cell.length_b   1.000
_cell.length_c   1.000
_cell.angle_alpha   90.00
_cell.angle_beta   90.00
_cell.angle_gamma   90.00
#
_symmetry.space_group_name_H-M   'P 1'
#
loop_
_entity.id
_entity.type
_entity.pdbx_description
1 polymer ?
#
loop_
_entity_poly.entity_id
_entity_poly.type
_entity_poly.pdbx_seq_one_letter_code
_entity_poly.pdbx_strand_id
1 'polypeptide(L)'
;KESSNYLLWAQAVKIYIIAKKKLKFLNSDPPAPDASGYEDWMQENTVILIWLWNSMEYEIAANVMFHNTAKGIWDNLKDSYSQDKNMNRVYDLYDKMFHLR
;
A
#
# COMPACT_ATOMS: atom_id res chain seq x y z
N LYS A 1 6.03 17.61 -0.28
CA LYS A 1 7.06 17.15 0.70
C LYS A 1 6.75 15.72 1.16
N GLU A 2 5.53 15.42 1.57
CA GLU A 2 5.07 14.08 2.00
C GLU A 2 5.16 12.98 0.92
N SER A 3 4.91 13.32 -0.35
CA SER A 3 4.98 12.37 -1.47
C SER A 3 6.39 11.82 -1.74
N SER A 4 7.44 12.56 -1.40
CA SER A 4 8.82 12.08 -1.51
C SER A 4 9.15 11.07 -0.42
N ASN A 5 8.58 11.23 0.78
CA ASN A 5 8.79 10.32 1.89
C ASN A 5 8.08 8.98 1.64
N TYR A 6 6.87 9.00 1.09
CA TYR A 6 6.14 7.79 0.71
C TYR A 6 6.93 6.96 -0.32
N LEU A 7 7.42 7.56 -1.41
CA LEU A 7 8.13 6.81 -2.46
C LEU A 7 9.40 6.13 -1.95
N LEU A 8 10.17 6.83 -1.10
CA LEU A 8 11.39 6.27 -0.49
C LEU A 8 11.06 5.13 0.47
N TRP A 9 10.07 5.34 1.34
CA TRP A 9 9.60 4.31 2.28
C TRP A 9 9.06 3.08 1.54
N ALA A 10 8.20 3.28 0.55
CA ALA A 10 7.60 2.20 -0.23
C ALA A 10 8.69 1.39 -0.96
N GLN A 11 9.71 2.05 -1.50
CA GLN A 11 10.83 1.35 -2.13
C GLN A 11 11.64 0.55 -1.10
N ALA A 12 11.92 1.10 0.08
CA ALA A 12 12.66 0.40 1.13
C ALA A 12 11.90 -0.84 1.65
N VAL A 13 10.61 -0.69 1.94
CA VAL A 13 9.75 -1.81 2.38
C VAL A 13 9.66 -2.88 1.31
N LYS A 14 9.46 -2.49 0.04
CA LYS A 14 9.40 -3.44 -1.08
C LYS A 14 10.68 -4.28 -1.20
N ILE A 15 11.86 -3.65 -1.08
CA ILE A 15 13.15 -4.35 -1.10
C ILE A 15 13.26 -5.32 0.08
N TYR A 16 12.89 -4.89 1.29
CA TYR A 16 12.90 -5.75 2.47
C TYR A 16 12.00 -6.99 2.29
N ILE A 17 10.78 -6.80 1.79
CA ILE A 17 9.83 -7.89 1.53
C ILE A 17 10.34 -8.85 0.43
N ILE A 18 11.01 -8.32 -0.61
CA ILE A 18 11.67 -9.13 -1.64
C ILE A 18 12.78 -9.98 -1.02
N ALA A 19 13.62 -9.40 -0.16
CA ALA A 19 14.68 -10.14 0.53
C ALA A 19 14.13 -11.29 1.39
N LYS A 20 12.91 -11.15 1.92
CA LYS A 20 12.18 -12.19 2.66
C LYS A 20 11.44 -13.19 1.77
N LYS A 21 11.48 -13.04 0.44
CA LYS A 21 10.73 -13.85 -0.54
C LYS A 21 9.20 -13.80 -0.33
N LYS A 22 8.69 -12.66 0.13
CA LYS A 22 7.26 -12.47 0.48
C LYS A 22 6.53 -11.46 -0.41
N LEU A 23 7.09 -11.10 -1.56
CA LEU A 23 6.49 -10.09 -2.46
C LEU A 23 5.06 -10.44 -2.91
N LYS A 24 4.73 -11.74 -3.03
CA LYS A 24 3.39 -12.21 -3.42
C LYS A 24 2.26 -11.66 -2.54
N PHE A 25 2.53 -11.39 -1.26
CA PHE A 25 1.52 -10.90 -0.32
C PHE A 25 1.15 -9.42 -0.52
N LEU A 26 1.96 -8.67 -1.28
CA LEU A 26 1.63 -7.29 -1.67
C LEU A 26 0.93 -7.21 -3.03
N ASN A 27 1.15 -8.19 -3.91
CA ASN A 27 0.74 -8.11 -5.31
C ASN A 27 -0.44 -9.03 -5.67
N SER A 28 -0.58 -10.16 -4.96
CA SER A 28 -1.58 -11.19 -5.28
C SER A 28 -2.77 -11.08 -4.33
N ASP A 29 -3.94 -11.40 -4.87
CA ASP A 29 -5.15 -11.49 -4.06
C ASP A 29 -5.04 -12.62 -3.03
N PRO A 30 -5.67 -12.46 -1.85
CA PRO A 30 -5.70 -13.50 -0.85
C PRO A 30 -6.38 -14.77 -1.41
N PRO A 31 -5.93 -15.97 -1.00
CA PRO A 31 -6.65 -17.20 -1.29
C PRO A 31 -8.05 -17.17 -0.67
N ALA A 32 -8.95 -18.00 -1.21
CA ALA A 32 -10.27 -18.20 -0.62
C ALA A 32 -10.13 -18.76 0.82
N PRO A 33 -11.00 -18.36 1.77
CA PRO A 33 -10.92 -18.83 3.16
C PRO A 33 -11.01 -20.35 3.35
N ASP A 34 -11.59 -21.06 2.40
CA ASP A 34 -11.74 -22.52 2.38
C ASP A 34 -10.62 -23.24 1.61
N ALA A 35 -9.66 -22.49 1.03
CA ALA A 35 -8.55 -23.08 0.31
C ALA A 35 -7.60 -23.83 1.24
N SER A 36 -7.08 -24.96 0.76
CA SER A 36 -5.98 -25.65 1.43
C SER A 36 -4.77 -24.71 1.57
N GLY A 37 -4.28 -24.55 2.81
CA GLY A 37 -3.18 -23.64 3.14
C GLY A 37 -3.59 -22.19 3.45
N TYR A 38 -4.88 -21.88 3.62
CA TYR A 38 -5.34 -20.55 4.01
C TYR A 38 -4.75 -20.09 5.36
N GLU A 39 -4.67 -20.99 6.36
CA GLU A 39 -4.11 -20.67 7.67
C GLU A 39 -2.62 -20.30 7.59
N ASP A 40 -1.82 -21.07 6.85
CA ASP A 40 -0.40 -20.77 6.61
C ASP A 40 -0.23 -19.43 5.89
N TRP A 41 -1.07 -19.18 4.87
CA TRP A 41 -1.09 -17.89 4.18
C TRP A 41 -1.45 -16.75 5.13
N MET A 42 -2.42 -16.95 6.03
CA MET A 42 -2.85 -15.94 7.00
C MET A 42 -1.75 -15.60 7.98
N GLN A 43 -1.04 -16.60 8.50
CA GLN A 43 0.10 -16.39 9.40
C GLN A 43 1.18 -15.55 8.72
N GLU A 44 1.52 -15.90 7.48
CA GLU A 44 2.54 -15.17 6.71
C GLU A 44 2.11 -13.75 6.35
N ASN A 45 0.84 -13.56 5.99
CA ASN A 45 0.25 -12.24 5.79
C ASN A 45 0.31 -11.39 7.07
N THR A 46 0.03 -11.98 8.23
CA THR A 46 0.06 -11.30 9.53
C THR A 46 1.47 -10.82 9.89
N VAL A 47 2.51 -11.62 9.60
CA VAL A 47 3.90 -11.18 9.78
C VAL A 47 4.20 -9.92 8.97
N ILE A 48 3.68 -9.84 7.75
CA ILE A 48 3.88 -8.69 6.87
C ILE A 48 3.08 -7.47 7.36
N LEU A 49 1.87 -7.66 7.87
CA LEU A 49 1.09 -6.59 8.52
C LEU A 49 1.88 -5.95 9.67
N ILE A 50 2.48 -6.79 10.54
CA ILE A 50 3.32 -6.32 11.65
C ILE A 50 4.50 -5.49 11.13
N TRP A 51 5.19 -5.94 10.08
CA TRP A 51 6.30 -5.19 9.49
C TRP A 51 5.85 -3.86 8.89
N LEU A 52 4.69 -3.83 8.23
CA LEU A 52 4.11 -2.62 7.67
C LEU A 52 3.80 -1.61 8.79
N TRP A 53 3.03 -2.00 9.80
CA TRP A 53 2.65 -1.12 10.90
C TRP A 53 3.86 -0.58 11.66
N ASN A 54 4.86 -1.41 11.95
CA ASN A 54 6.07 -0.99 12.65
C ASN A 54 6.98 -0.08 11.83
N SER A 55 6.75 0.01 10.51
CA SER A 55 7.54 0.87 9.61
C SER A 55 6.88 2.22 9.32
N MET A 56 5.70 2.46 9.86
CA MET A 56 4.88 3.66 9.62
C MET A 56 4.79 4.52 10.87
N GLU A 57 4.53 5.82 10.68
CA GLU A 57 4.08 6.69 11.77
C GLU A 57 2.68 6.24 12.24
N TYR A 58 2.38 6.48 13.52
CA TYR A 58 1.16 5.98 14.18
C TYR A 58 -0.11 6.42 13.44
N GLU A 59 -0.14 7.67 12.99
CA GLU A 59 -1.27 8.27 12.28
C GLU A 59 -1.53 7.55 10.94
N ILE A 60 -0.46 7.14 10.24
CA ILE A 60 -0.57 6.38 8.99
C ILE A 60 -1.03 4.96 9.28
N ALA A 61 -0.42 4.29 10.27
CA ALA A 61 -0.77 2.93 10.65
C ALA A 61 -2.23 2.83 11.11
N ALA A 62 -2.72 3.79 11.89
CA ALA A 62 -4.10 3.85 12.37
C ALA A 62 -5.12 3.95 11.23
N ASN A 63 -4.80 4.68 10.14
CA ASN A 63 -5.67 4.79 8.97
C ASN A 63 -5.85 3.47 8.21
N VAL A 64 -4.89 2.54 8.32
CA VAL A 64 -4.88 1.28 7.58
C VAL A 64 -5.02 0.03 8.46
N MET A 65 -5.15 0.20 9.78
CA MET A 65 -5.11 -0.90 10.76
C MET A 65 -6.25 -1.92 10.61
N PHE A 66 -7.37 -1.51 10.00
CA PHE A 66 -8.54 -2.37 9.78
C PHE A 66 -8.48 -3.19 8.49
N HIS A 67 -7.41 -3.04 7.69
CA HIS A 67 -7.18 -3.92 6.55
C HIS A 67 -6.62 -5.27 7.04
N ASN A 68 -7.29 -6.35 6.64
CA ASN A 68 -6.91 -7.71 7.02
C ASN A 68 -5.81 -8.30 6.13
N THR A 69 -5.39 -7.61 5.07
CA THR A 69 -4.40 -8.09 4.11
C THR A 69 -3.30 -7.07 3.87
N ALA A 70 -2.07 -7.54 3.75
CA ALA A 70 -0.92 -6.70 3.43
C ALA A 70 -1.10 -6.01 2.07
N LYS A 71 -1.67 -6.71 1.08
CA LYS A 71 -2.11 -6.12 -0.20
C LYS A 71 -3.11 -4.99 -0.01
N GLY A 72 -4.12 -5.15 0.85
CA GLY A 72 -5.11 -4.12 1.12
C GLY A 72 -4.50 -2.84 1.67
N ILE A 73 -3.58 -2.96 2.64
CA ILE A 73 -2.79 -1.83 3.14
C ILE A 73 -1.96 -1.21 2.01
N TRP A 74 -1.24 -2.05 1.26
CA TRP A 74 -0.32 -1.61 0.22
C TRP A 74 -1.02 -0.81 -0.88
N ASP A 75 -2.16 -1.32 -1.36
CA ASP A 75 -2.97 -0.66 -2.38
C ASP A 75 -3.58 0.63 -1.84
N ASN A 76 -4.10 0.65 -0.60
CA ASN A 76 -4.66 1.85 0.02
C ASN A 76 -3.61 2.97 0.14
N LEU A 77 -2.39 2.64 0.59
CA LEU A 77 -1.31 3.62 0.71
C LEU A 77 -0.85 4.13 -0.65
N LYS A 78 -0.74 3.24 -1.65
CA LYS A 78 -0.48 3.65 -3.03
C LYS A 78 -1.56 4.60 -3.52
N ASP A 79 -2.81 4.30 -3.26
CA ASP A 79 -3.92 5.14 -3.67
C ASP A 79 -3.99 6.47 -2.95
N SER A 80 -3.59 6.53 -1.67
CA SER A 80 -3.66 7.74 -0.86
C SER A 80 -2.46 8.68 -1.08
N TYR A 81 -1.29 8.11 -1.35
CA TYR A 81 -0.02 8.85 -1.37
C TYR A 81 0.75 8.78 -2.70
N SER A 82 0.29 8.02 -3.70
CA SER A 82 0.90 8.09 -5.03
C SER A 82 0.72 9.49 -5.63
N GLN A 83 1.81 9.99 -6.21
CA GLN A 83 1.83 11.28 -6.91
C GLN A 83 0.81 11.32 -8.05
N ASP A 84 0.41 10.18 -8.61
CA ASP A 84 -0.53 10.09 -9.73
C ASP A 84 -1.89 10.73 -9.44
N LYS A 85 -2.42 10.59 -8.21
CA LYS A 85 -3.69 11.26 -7.86
C LYS A 85 -3.55 12.78 -7.70
N ASN A 86 -2.39 13.26 -7.27
CA ASN A 86 -2.11 14.69 -7.18
C ASN A 86 -1.81 15.29 -8.56
N MET A 87 -1.09 14.58 -9.43
CA MET A 87 -0.83 15.01 -10.80
C MET A 87 -2.11 15.05 -11.63
N ASN A 88 -2.98 14.04 -11.52
CA ASN A 88 -4.27 14.04 -12.22
C ASN A 88 -5.18 15.17 -11.74
N ARG A 89 -5.23 15.46 -10.43
CA ARG A 89 -5.96 16.64 -9.91
C ARG A 89 -5.40 17.96 -10.42
N VAL A 90 -4.07 18.10 -10.49
CA VAL A 90 -3.42 19.30 -11.03
C VAL A 90 -3.73 19.44 -12.53
N TYR A 91 -3.66 18.35 -13.29
CA TYR A 91 -4.02 18.33 -14.70
C TYR A 91 -5.49 18.68 -14.92
N ASP A 92 -6.42 18.06 -14.19
CA ASP A 92 -7.86 18.35 -14.25
C ASP A 92 -8.18 19.80 -13.88
N LEU A 93 -7.44 20.39 -12.93
CA LEU A 93 -7.56 21.80 -12.57
C LEU A 93 -7.04 22.71 -13.70
N TYR A 94 -5.90 22.37 -14.31
CA TYR A 94 -5.39 23.09 -15.48
C TYR A 94 -6.36 22.98 -16.67
N ASP A 95 -6.86 21.78 -16.96
CA ASP A 95 -7.80 21.51 -18.03
C ASP A 95 -9.10 22.33 -17.86
N LYS A 96 -9.67 22.33 -16.65
CA LYS A 96 -10.83 23.19 -16.32
C LYS A 96 -10.53 24.68 -16.43
N MET A 97 -9.33 25.11 -16.03
CA MET A 97 -8.92 26.52 -16.11
C MET A 97 -8.72 26.99 -17.56
N PHE A 98 -8.26 26.10 -18.45
CA PHE A 98 -7.99 26.41 -19.85
C PHE A 98 -9.15 26.08 -20.81
N HIS A 99 -10.13 25.28 -20.38
CA HIS A 99 -11.35 24.96 -21.14
C HIS A 99 -12.63 25.68 -20.69
N LEU A 100 -12.56 26.55 -19.67
CA LEU A 100 -13.60 27.55 -19.38
C LEU A 100 -13.45 28.80 -20.26
N ARG A 101 -13.64 28.66 -21.57
CA ARG A 101 -13.71 29.78 -22.52
C ARG A 101 -15.05 29.83 -23.23
#